data_AF-A0A497M1C2-F1
#
_entry.id   AF-A0A497M1C2-F1
#
_cell.length_a   1.000
_cell.length_b   1.000
_cell.length_c   1.000
_cell.angle_alpha   90.00
_cell.angle_beta   90.00
_cell.angle_gamma   90.00
#
_symmetry.space_group_name_H-M   'P 1'
#
loop_
_entity.id
_entity.type
_entity.pdbx_description
1 polymer ?
#
loop_
_entity_poly.entity_id
_entity_poly.type
_entity_poly.pdbx_seq_one_letter_code
_entity_poly.pdbx_strand_id
1 'polypeptide(L)' 'VTPKGGFVRYGIVKGPYILIEGSVPGPKKRLIRLRYPARPPKTEITTIQVTAISLESQQGK' A
#
# COMPACT_ATOMS: atom_id res chain seq x y z
N VAL A 1 -4.45 -3.95 -8.40
CA VAL A 1 -3.38 -3.25 -7.66
C VAL A 1 -1.99 -3.60 -8.15
N THR A 2 -1.68 -4.86 -8.43
CA THR A 2 -0.36 -5.23 -9.00
C THR A 2 -0.12 -4.52 -10.34
N PRO A 3 0.97 -3.74 -10.46
CA PRO A 3 1.41 -3.16 -11.72
C PRO A 3 1.63 -4.19 -12.82
N LYS A 4 1.58 -3.77 -14.10
CA LYS A 4 2.09 -4.57 -15.21
C LYS A 4 3.56 -4.91 -14.96
N GLY A 5 3.91 -6.20 -14.90
CA GLY A 5 5.25 -6.67 -14.51
C GLY A 5 5.46 -6.91 -13.00
N GLY A 6 4.45 -6.61 -12.17
CA GLY A 6 4.49 -6.78 -10.72
C GLY A 6 5.27 -5.69 -9.99
N PHE A 7 5.27 -5.76 -8.66
CA PHE A 7 6.04 -4.82 -7.85
C PHE A 7 7.53 -5.17 -7.90
N VAL A 8 8.39 -4.20 -8.25
CA VAL A 8 9.85 -4.40 -8.32
C VAL A 8 10.38 -4.99 -7.02
N ARG A 9 11.11 -6.10 -7.08
CA ARG A 9 11.65 -6.87 -5.94
C ARG A 9 10.63 -7.52 -4.99
N TYR A 10 9.33 -7.43 -5.29
CA TYR A 10 8.28 -8.14 -4.55
C TYR A 10 7.62 -9.22 -5.41
N GLY A 11 7.11 -8.83 -6.59
CA GLY A 11 6.36 -9.67 -7.51
C GLY A 11 4.86 -9.37 -7.49
N ILE A 12 4.06 -10.41 -7.72
CA ILE A 12 2.60 -10.34 -7.76
C ILE A 12 2.04 -10.55 -6.35
N VAL A 13 1.17 -9.66 -5.88
CA VAL A 13 0.45 -9.81 -4.62
C VAL A 13 -0.67 -10.82 -4.82
N LYS A 14 -0.54 -12.02 -4.23
CA LYS A 14 -1.54 -13.09 -4.24
C LYS A 14 -2.18 -13.17 -2.86
N GLY A 15 -3.42 -12.70 -2.73
CA GLY A 15 -4.17 -12.75 -1.47
C GLY A 15 -4.76 -11.39 -1.05
N PRO A 16 -5.35 -11.32 0.16
CA PRO A 16 -5.88 -10.09 0.72
C PRO A 16 -4.75 -9.10 0.99
N TYR A 17 -5.03 -7.82 0.72
CA TYR A 17 -4.07 -6.73 0.89
C TYR A 17 -4.79 -5.50 1.45
N ILE A 18 -4.01 -4.58 2.00
CA ILE A 18 -4.48 -3.31 2.52
C ILE A 18 -3.70 -2.21 1.80
N LEU A 19 -4.39 -1.15 1.38
CA LEU A 19 -3.77 0.06 0.85
C LEU A 19 -3.60 1.07 2.00
N ILE A 20 -2.37 1.51 2.22
CA ILE A 20 -2.03 2.50 3.26
C ILE A 20 -1.58 3.78 2.55
N GLU A 21 -2.05 4.91 3.03
CA GLU A 21 -1.57 6.22 2.57
C GLU A 21 -0.16 6.51 3.10
N GLY A 22 0.73 6.99 2.23
CA GLY A 22 2.10 7.37 2.60
C GLY A 22 3.12 6.25 2.47
N SER A 23 4.14 6.25 3.35
CA SER A 23 5.27 5.33 3.33
C SER A 23 5.38 4.53 4.63
N VAL A 24 6.03 3.37 4.57
CA VAL A 24 6.22 2.47 5.71
C VAL A 24 7.72 2.20 5.88
N PRO A 25 8.23 2.12 7.12
CA PRO A 25 9.65 1.91 7.35
C PRO A 25 10.15 0.54 6.85
N GLY A 26 11.27 0.59 6.12
CA GLY A 26 12.03 -0.58 5.70
C GLY A 26 11.84 -0.97 4.23
N PRO A 27 12.62 -1.95 3.75
CA PRO A 27 12.56 -2.39 2.36
C PRO A 27 11.33 -3.25 2.07
N LYS A 28 11.05 -3.43 0.77
CA LYS A 28 10.01 -4.35 0.27
C LYS A 28 10.24 -5.77 0.83
N LYS A 29 9.15 -6.50 1.12
CA LYS A 29 9.12 -7.82 1.83
C LYS A 29 9.45 -7.81 3.33
N ARG A 30 9.78 -6.66 3.94
CA ARG A 30 9.92 -6.59 5.41
C ARG A 30 8.57 -6.82 6.09
N LEU A 31 8.54 -7.70 7.08
CA LEU A 31 7.37 -7.88 7.93
C LEU A 31 7.11 -6.61 8.75
N ILE A 32 5.88 -6.12 8.68
CA ILE A 32 5.41 -4.94 9.41
C ILE A 32 4.26 -5.38 10.31
N ARG A 33 4.31 -4.98 11.59
CA ARG A 33 3.21 -5.18 12.53
C ARG A 33 2.36 -3.91 12.57
N LEU A 34 1.09 -4.04 12.19
CA LEU A 34 0.10 -2.97 12.36
C LEU A 34 -0.47 -3.05 13.79
N ARG A 35 -0.58 -1.91 14.45
CA ARG A 35 -1.16 -1.78 15.79
C ARG A 35 -2.20 -0.67 15.76
N TYR A 36 -3.22 -0.79 16.61
CA TYR A 36 -4.10 0.33 16.91
C TYR A 36 -3.31 1.56 17.38
N PRO A 37 -3.71 2.77 16.95
CA PRO A 37 -3.05 3.99 17.36
C PRO A 37 -3.25 4.19 18.87
N ALA A 38 -2.15 4.51 19.58
CA ALA A 38 -2.21 4.74 21.03
C ALA A 38 -2.91 6.07 21.39
N ARG A 39 -2.98 7.00 20.44
CA ARG A 39 -3.70 8.27 20.57
C ARG A 39 -4.86 8.28 19.58
N PRO A 40 -6.07 8.70 19.97
CA PRO A 40 -7.18 8.80 19.04
C PRO A 40 -6.80 9.74 17.87
N PRO A 41 -7.11 9.35 16.63
CA PRO A 41 -6.87 10.22 15.48
C PRO A 41 -7.71 11.49 15.64
N LYS A 42 -7.08 12.65 15.42
CA LYS A 42 -7.76 13.96 15.44
C LYS A 42 -8.66 14.17 14.23
N THR A 43 -8.39 13.47 13.15
CA THR A 43 -9.12 13.59 11.89
C THR A 43 -10.28 12.60 11.87
N GLU A 44 -11.47 13.09 11.59
CA GLU A 44 -12.63 12.26 11.35
C GLU A 44 -12.38 11.33 10.14
N ILE A 45 -12.83 10.09 10.25
CA ILE A 45 -12.64 9.09 9.21
C ILE A 45 -13.60 9.43 8.07
N THR A 46 -13.15 10.24 7.11
CA THR A 46 -13.91 10.55 5.90
C THR A 46 -14.09 9.29 5.06
N THR A 47 -15.24 9.15 4.41
CA THR A 47 -15.47 8.09 3.42
C THR A 47 -14.56 8.30 2.21
N ILE A 48 -13.58 7.42 2.02
CA ILE A 48 -12.64 7.48 0.90
C ILE A 48 -13.29 6.84 -0.33
N GLN A 49 -13.47 7.60 -1.40
CA GLN A 49 -13.83 7.08 -2.72
C GLN A 49 -12.57 6.95 -3.58
N VAL A 50 -12.19 5.72 -3.95
CA VAL A 50 -11.02 5.46 -4.80
C VAL A 50 -11.45 5.50 -6.27
N THR A 51 -11.14 6.60 -6.97
CA THR A 51 -11.56 6.79 -8.38
C THR A 51 -10.72 5.98 -9.37
N ALA A 52 -9.41 5.90 -9.17
CA ALA A 52 -8.51 5.15 -10.06
C ALA A 52 -7.23 4.73 -9.32
N ILE A 53 -6.67 3.59 -9.73
CA ILE A 53 -5.40 3.04 -9.22
C ILE A 53 -4.48 2.84 -10.41
N SER A 54 -3.26 3.40 -10.37
CA SER A 54 -2.27 3.19 -11.44
C SER A 54 -1.81 1.73 -11.46
N LEU A 55 -1.92 1.12 -12.64
CA LEU A 55 -1.44 -0.24 -12.94
C LEU A 55 -0.25 -0.23 -13.91
N GLU A 56 0.33 0.95 -14.16
CA GLU A 56 1.50 1.13 -15.01
C GLU A 56 2.74 0.48 -14.39
N SER A 57 3.67 0.02 -15.24
CA SER A 57 4.91 -0.62 -14.79
C SER A 57 5.73 0.32 -13.91
N GLN A 58 6.28 -0.21 -12.81
CA GLN A 58 7.24 0.49 -11.96
C GLN A 58 8.70 0.35 -12.44
N GLN A 59 8.95 -0.48 -13.46
CA GLN A 59 10.25 -0.60 -14.11
C GLN A 59 10.37 0.51 -15.15
N GLY A 60 11.55 1.14 -15.24
CA GLY A 60 11.79 2.36 -16.01
C GLY A 60 11.23 2.32 -17.44
N LYS A 61 10.90 3.52 -17.97
CA LYS A 61 10.62 3.70 -19.39
C LYS A 61 11.76 3.19 -20.26
#